data_AF-A0A7C2R4Q8-F1
#
_entry.id   AF-A0A7C2R4Q8-F1
#
_cell.length_a   1.000
_cell.length_b   1.000
_cell.length_c   1.000
_cell.angle_alpha   90.00
_cell.angle_beta   90.00
_cell.angle_gamma   90.00
#
_symmetry.space_group_name_H-M   'P 1'
#
loop_
_entity.id
_entity.type
_entity.pdbx_description
1 polymer ?
#
loop_
_entity_poly.entity_id
_entity_poly.type
_entity_poly.pdbx_seq_one_letter_code
_entity_poly.pdbx_strand_id
1 'polypeptide(L)'
;MINTLNYSLLFILNIRVIPIVSDSIGTRTIATFVETRDLKIIINPAVALGLRRNGLPLHPLEIEKRKKTGEKSENMLSGVT
;
A
#
# COMPACT_ATOMS: atom_id res chain seq x y z
N MET A 1 -23.91 -11.04 9.51
CA MET A 1 -24.84 -9.94 9.18
C MET A 1 -24.20 -8.53 9.28
N ILE A 2 -22.86 -8.40 9.19
CA ILE A 2 -22.13 -7.13 9.42
C ILE A 2 -21.65 -6.48 8.09
N ASN A 3 -21.63 -7.23 6.98
CA ASN A 3 -20.98 -6.77 5.76
C ASN A 3 -21.79 -5.72 4.98
N THR A 4 -23.12 -5.85 4.92
CA THR A 4 -23.95 -4.98 4.07
C THR A 4 -23.95 -3.52 4.50
N LEU A 5 -24.06 -3.22 5.81
CA LEU A 5 -24.07 -1.84 6.32
C LEU A 5 -22.77 -1.08 6.00
N ASN A 6 -21.62 -1.77 6.06
CA ASN A 6 -20.32 -1.16 5.80
C ASN A 6 -20.16 -0.78 4.32
N TYR A 7 -20.62 -1.64 3.39
CA TYR A 7 -20.61 -1.31 1.96
C TYR A 7 -21.58 -0.18 1.61
N SER A 8 -22.76 -0.14 2.26
CA SER A 8 -23.71 0.97 2.10
C SER A 8 -23.11 2.31 2.56
N LEU A 9 -22.33 2.31 3.64
CA LEU A 9 -21.65 3.50 4.14
C LEU A 9 -20.52 3.97 3.19
N LEU A 10 -19.70 3.05 2.69
CA LEU A 10 -18.68 3.35 1.67
C LEU A 10 -19.31 3.94 0.40
N PHE A 11 -20.47 3.42 -0.01
CA PHE A 11 -21.22 3.94 -1.15
C PHE A 11 -21.75 5.36 -0.93
N ILE A 12 -22.36 5.63 0.24
CA ILE A 12 -22.83 6.98 0.61
C ILE A 12 -21.69 7.99 0.66
N LEU A 13 -20.51 7.56 1.14
CA LEU A 13 -19.32 8.40 1.20
C LEU A 13 -18.57 8.50 -0.13
N ASN A 14 -19.05 7.84 -1.19
CA ASN A 14 -18.43 7.76 -2.51
C ASN A 14 -16.96 7.32 -2.43
N ILE A 15 -16.71 6.25 -1.66
CA ILE A 15 -15.40 5.64 -1.48
C ILE A 15 -15.30 4.40 -2.37
N ARG A 16 -14.32 4.38 -3.27
CA ARG A 16 -14.00 3.24 -4.12
C ARG A 16 -12.76 2.53 -3.58
N VAL A 17 -12.87 1.23 -3.36
CA VAL A 17 -11.77 0.38 -2.90
C VAL A 17 -11.47 -0.66 -3.97
N ILE A 18 -10.26 -0.63 -4.52
CA ILE A 18 -9.82 -1.51 -5.60
C ILE A 18 -8.55 -2.24 -5.15
N PRO A 19 -8.57 -3.58 -5.00
CA PRO A 19 -7.34 -4.33 -4.76
C PRO A 19 -6.44 -4.26 -5.99
N ILE A 20 -5.19 -3.87 -5.80
CA ILE A 20 -4.14 -3.91 -6.82
C ILE A 20 -3.22 -5.07 -6.48
N VAL A 21 -3.17 -6.07 -7.36
CA VAL A 21 -2.26 -7.21 -7.21
C VAL A 21 -1.15 -7.05 -8.23
N SER A 22 0.10 -7.08 -7.77
CA SER A 22 1.27 -7.15 -8.63
C SER A 22 2.02 -8.45 -8.33
N ASP A 23 2.06 -9.34 -9.31
CA ASP A 23 2.84 -10.57 -9.23
C ASP A 23 4.08 -10.40 -10.11
N SER A 24 5.21 -10.09 -9.46
CA SER A 24 6.52 -10.00 -10.08
C SER A 24 7.33 -11.20 -9.59
N ILE A 25 7.65 -12.12 -10.52
CA ILE A 25 8.50 -13.32 -10.42
C ILE A 25 9.07 -13.54 -9.00
N GLY A 26 8.26 -14.10 -8.11
CA GLY A 26 8.68 -14.51 -6.76
C GLY A 26 8.20 -13.66 -5.57
N THR A 27 7.56 -12.51 -5.80
CA THR A 27 7.02 -11.65 -4.71
C THR A 27 5.54 -11.37 -4.94
N ARG A 28 4.68 -12.12 -4.23
CA ARG A 28 3.24 -11.81 -4.17
C ARG A 28 3.04 -10.50 -3.42
N THR A 29 2.90 -9.40 -4.15
CA THR A 29 2.66 -8.09 -3.55
C THR A 29 1.21 -7.70 -3.76
N ILE A 30 0.50 -7.48 -2.65
CA ILE A 30 -0.86 -6.95 -2.66
C ILE A 30 -0.82 -5.51 -2.18
N ALA A 31 -1.49 -4.64 -2.91
CA ALA A 31 -1.76 -3.27 -2.52
C ALA A 31 -3.27 -3.01 -2.67
N THR A 32 -3.75 -1.92 -2.09
CA THR A 32 -5.15 -1.51 -2.20
C THR A 32 -5.22 -0.04 -2.56
N PHE A 33 -5.90 0.27 -3.64
CA PHE A 33 -6.24 1.63 -4.01
C PHE A 33 -7.55 2.03 -3.34
N VAL A 34 -7.53 3.18 -2.68
CA VAL A 34 -8.70 3.79 -2.07
C VAL A 34 -8.85 5.17 -2.68
N GLU A 35 -9.95 5.38 -3.38
CA GLU A 35 -10.33 6.66 -3.96
C GLU A 35 -11.54 7.19 -3.20
N THR A 36 -11.45 8.45 -2.79
CA THR A 36 -12.55 9.24 -2.24
C THR A 36 -12.79 10.42 -3.16
N ARG A 37 -13.78 11.26 -2.84
CA ARG A 37 -14.05 12.47 -3.63
C ARG A 37 -12.85 13.44 -3.70
N ASP A 38 -12.05 13.50 -2.65
CA ASP A 38 -10.99 14.50 -2.49
C ASP A 38 -9.57 13.92 -2.60
N LEU A 39 -9.41 12.61 -2.40
CA LEU A 39 -8.10 11.96 -2.23
C LEU A 39 -8.03 10.60 -2.92
N LYS A 40 -6.84 10.29 -3.44
CA LYS A 40 -6.44 8.98 -3.98
C LYS A 40 -5.28 8.42 -3.16
N ILE A 41 -5.46 7.23 -2.60
CA ILE A 41 -4.52 6.60 -1.66
C ILE A 41 -4.16 5.21 -2.17
N ILE A 42 -2.88 4.84 -2.09
CA ILE A 42 -2.41 3.46 -2.30
C ILE A 42 -1.84 2.93 -1.00
N ILE A 43 -2.44 1.85 -0.49
CA ILE A 43 -2.01 1.14 0.70
C ILE A 43 -1.22 -0.09 0.26
N ASN A 44 0.11 -0.08 0.45
CA ASN A 44 0.97 -1.20 0.12
C ASN A 44 1.76 -1.70 1.35
N PRO A 45 1.32 -2.78 2.02
CA PRO A 45 2.01 -3.33 3.19
C PRO A 45 3.41 -3.89 2.87
N ALA A 46 3.71 -4.24 1.62
CA ALA A 46 5.02 -4.79 1.25
C ALA A 46 6.15 -3.74 1.27
N VAL A 47 5.81 -2.45 1.21
CA VAL A 47 6.80 -1.35 1.35
C VAL A 47 7.19 -1.16 2.82
N ALA A 48 6.37 -1.62 3.77
CA ALA A 48 6.66 -1.57 5.19
C ALA A 48 7.67 -2.65 5.60
N LEU A 49 8.94 -2.49 5.21
CA LEU A 49 10.05 -3.21 5.85
C LEU A 49 10.04 -2.84 7.34
N GLY A 50 9.74 -3.82 8.19
CA GLY A 50 9.40 -3.65 9.60
C GLY A 50 10.37 -2.71 10.34
N LEU A 51 9.85 -1.62 10.90
CA LEU A 51 10.64 -0.53 11.50
C LEU A 51 11.50 -0.96 12.71
N ARG A 52 11.18 -2.09 13.34
CA ARG A 52 11.94 -2.70 14.43
C ARG A 52 11.75 -4.21 14.42
N ARG A 53 12.81 -4.96 14.16
CA ARG A 53 12.87 -6.37 14.59
C ARG A 53 13.39 -6.38 16.02
N ASN A 54 12.57 -6.89 16.94
CA ASN A 54 12.97 -7.15 18.32
C ASN A 54 13.46 -5.93 19.12
N GLY A 55 12.92 -4.73 18.84
CA GLY A 55 13.24 -3.51 19.61
C GLY A 55 14.59 -2.86 19.29
N LEU A 56 15.39 -3.45 18.40
CA LEU A 56 16.67 -2.91 17.96
C LEU A 56 16.48 -1.95 16.77
N PRO A 57 17.33 -0.92 16.63
CA PRO A 57 17.32 -0.07 15.44
C PRO A 57 17.69 -0.90 14.20
N LEU A 58 17.04 -0.58 13.08
CA LEU A 58 17.38 -1.14 11.77
C LEU A 58 18.84 -0.85 11.43
N HIS A 59 19.51 -1.82 10.84
CA HIS A 59 20.87 -1.61 10.37
C HIS A 59 20.88 -0.54 9.26
N PRO A 60 21.90 0.35 9.16
CA PRO A 60 21.94 1.41 8.16
C PRO A 60 21.69 0.92 6.72
N LEU A 61 22.19 -0.27 6.36
CA LEU A 61 21.96 -0.89 5.05
C LEU A 61 20.49 -1.23 4.78
N GLU A 62 19.73 -1.62 5.81
CA GLU A 62 18.29 -1.89 5.67
C GLU A 62 17.51 -0.59 5.46
N ILE A 63 17.94 0.50 6.09
CA ILE A 63 17.37 1.83 5.89
C ILE A 63 17.61 2.30 4.45
N GLU A 64 18.83 2.13 3.94
CA GLU A 64 19.17 2.50 2.57
C GLU A 64 18.39 1.66 1.54
N LYS A 65 18.26 0.35 1.79
CA LYS A 65 17.48 -0.54 0.94
C LYS A 65 15.99 -0.19 0.97
N ARG A 66 15.45 0.17 2.14
CA ARG A 66 14.08 0.68 2.30
C ARG A 66 13.84 1.95 1.48
N LYS A 67 14.77 2.90 1.51
CA LYS A 67 14.69 4.13 0.68
C LYS A 67 14.65 3.79 -0.82
N LYS A 68 15.58 2.98 -1.31
CA LYS A 68 15.61 2.54 -2.73
C LYS A 68 14.33 1.81 -3.15
N THR A 69 13.79 0.95 -2.30
CA THR A 69 12.53 0.24 -2.58
C THR A 69 11.33 1.20 -2.59
N GLY A 70 11.31 2.20 -1.71
CA GLY A 70 10.29 3.25 -1.70
C GLY A 70 10.31 4.07 -2.99
N GLU A 71 11.48 4.60 -3.38
CA GLU A 71 11.66 5.38 -4.61
C GLU A 71 11.26 4.59 -5.87
N LYS A 72 11.64 3.31 -5.95
CA LYS A 72 11.23 2.45 -7.07
C LYS A 72 9.72 2.28 -7.14
N SER A 73 9.06 2.19 -5.99
CA SER A 73 7.60 2.07 -5.90
C SER A 73 6.91 3.36 -6.33
N GLU A 74 7.41 4.53 -5.90
CA GLU A 74 6.90 5.84 -6.33
C GLU A 74 7.01 6.02 -7.85
N ASN A 75 8.16 5.69 -8.44
CA ASN A 75 8.37 5.77 -9.88
C ASN A 75 7.44 4.82 -10.67
N MET A 76 7.13 3.65 -10.11
CA MET A 76 6.15 2.73 -10.71
C MET A 76 4.73 3.31 -10.67
N LEU A 77 4.38 4.09 -9.64
CA LEU A 77 3.07 4.72 -9.50
C LEU A 77 2.94 5.98 -10.36
N SER A 78 4.00 6.78 -10.49
CA SER A 78 3.99 7.98 -11.32
C SER A 78 3.89 7.68 -12.81
N GLY A 79 4.33 6.50 -13.27
CA GLY A 79 4.15 6.06 -14.66
C GLY A 79 2.75 5.51 -14.97
N VAL A 80 1.89 5.36 -13.96
CA VAL A 80 0.52 4.83 -14.09
C VAL A 80 -0.53 5.96 -14.06
N THR A 81 -0.13 7.18 -13.67
CA THR A 81 -1.01 8.37 -13.58
C THR A 81 -0.83 9.28 -14.79
#